data_AF-A0A319ENU8-F1
#
_entry.id   AF-A0A319ENU8-F1
#
_cell.length_a   1.000
_cell.length_b   1.000
_cell.length_c   1.000
_cell.angle_alpha   90.00
_cell.angle_beta   90.00
_cell.angle_gamma   90.00
#
_symmetry.space_group_name_H-M   'P 1'
#
loop_
_entity.id
_entity.type
_entity.pdbx_description
1 polymer ?
#
loop_
_entity_poly.entity_id
_entity_poly.type
_entity_poly.pdbx_seq_one_letter_code
_entity_poly.pdbx_strand_id
1 'polypeptide(L)'
;MKEITTKNLSVMSLPSRPFHWPGGIPPEVRPDPYGDRTWEEIFEDTKGWLLFVRENWISRETANVPTTDGDYEVRQRRQLVEAWAKTTQRFRDSFEYVQQAYPEETLSKTSESFPTSASFVCLAPLTETYRSNRSKWTKLNILSYRLDGEMGHCLEDYSHAGVDPNPATFPDPSKFTFTDFLSWYGLEMANFAEIVMIRTVTVLFTSYGMS
;
A
#
# COMPACT_ATOMS: atom_id res chain seq x y z
N MET A 1 -0.01 -20.70 44.72
CA MET A 1 0.81 -19.71 44.01
C MET A 1 1.15 -20.34 42.65
N LYS A 2 0.46 -19.94 41.57
CA LYS A 2 0.67 -20.52 40.23
C LYS A 2 1.51 -19.53 39.44
N GLU A 3 2.68 -19.99 38.97
CA GLU A 3 3.55 -19.25 38.07
C GLU A 3 2.81 -18.95 36.76
N ILE A 4 2.77 -17.67 36.38
CA ILE A 4 2.35 -17.23 35.06
C ILE A 4 3.60 -17.26 34.19
N THR A 5 3.69 -18.26 33.32
CA THR A 5 4.69 -18.33 32.27
C THR A 5 4.39 -17.24 31.25
N THR A 6 5.18 -16.16 31.27
CA THR A 6 5.17 -15.13 30.25
C THR A 6 5.62 -15.76 28.92
N LYS A 7 4.66 -16.05 28.03
CA LYS A 7 4.99 -16.36 26.64
C LYS A 7 5.63 -15.11 26.05
N ASN A 8 6.92 -15.22 25.72
CA ASN A 8 7.63 -14.24 24.90
C ASN A 8 6.86 -14.10 23.59
N LEU A 9 6.09 -13.02 23.47
CA LEU A 9 5.62 -12.53 22.19
C LEU A 9 6.87 -12.17 21.39
N SER A 10 7.19 -13.03 20.42
CA SER A 10 8.11 -12.71 19.33
C SER A 10 7.77 -11.30 18.85
N VAL A 11 8.67 -10.35 19.09
CA VAL A 11 8.62 -9.03 18.48
C VAL A 11 8.91 -9.27 17.01
N MET A 12 7.86 -9.60 16.24
CA MET A 12 7.88 -9.35 14.80
C MET A 12 8.20 -7.87 14.67
N SER A 13 9.39 -7.55 14.16
CA SER A 13 9.81 -6.18 13.92
C SER A 13 8.79 -5.57 12.97
N LEU A 14 7.87 -4.77 13.52
CA LEU A 14 6.99 -3.95 12.71
C LEU A 14 7.86 -3.16 11.75
N PRO A 15 7.50 -3.10 10.45
CA PRO A 15 8.21 -2.26 9.51
C PRO A 15 8.39 -0.85 10.13
N SER A 16 9.59 -0.26 10.06
CA SER A 16 9.84 1.12 10.52
C SER A 16 8.98 2.13 9.75
N ARG A 17 7.87 2.55 10.34
CA ARG A 17 6.96 3.51 9.72
C ARG A 17 7.60 4.92 9.62
N PRO A 18 7.37 5.66 8.52
CA PRO A 18 6.76 5.24 7.25
C PRO A 18 7.81 4.81 6.18
N PHE A 19 7.52 3.77 5.41
CA PHE A 19 8.30 3.44 4.20
C PHE A 19 7.78 4.24 3.04
N HIS A 20 8.44 5.34 2.72
CA HIS A 20 8.18 6.06 1.50
C HIS A 20 9.11 5.61 0.38
N TRP A 21 8.78 5.92 -0.87
CA TRP A 21 9.79 5.89 -1.93
C TRP A 21 10.93 6.85 -1.56
N PRO A 22 12.20 6.43 -1.65
CA PRO A 22 13.33 7.33 -1.49
C PRO A 22 13.25 8.45 -2.54
N GLY A 23 12.97 9.68 -2.11
CA GLY A 23 12.86 10.83 -3.01
C GLY A 23 11.49 11.04 -3.68
N GLY A 24 10.47 10.26 -3.31
CA GLY A 24 9.13 10.36 -3.91
C GLY A 24 8.85 9.29 -4.97
N ILE A 25 7.59 9.17 -5.37
CA ILE A 25 7.18 8.26 -6.45
C ILE A 25 7.89 8.69 -7.75
N PRO A 26 8.55 7.78 -8.48
CA PRO A 26 9.21 8.10 -9.74
C PRO A 26 8.23 8.72 -10.76
N PRO A 27 8.64 9.75 -11.53
CA PRO A 27 7.75 10.47 -12.44
C PRO A 27 7.25 9.61 -13.62
N GLU A 28 7.88 8.47 -13.90
CA GLU A 28 7.43 7.48 -14.87
C GLU A 28 6.21 6.68 -14.38
N VAL A 29 6.02 6.59 -13.06
CA VAL A 29 4.92 5.85 -12.43
C VAL A 29 3.76 6.83 -12.21
N ARG A 30 2.74 6.76 -13.07
CA ARG A 30 1.61 7.69 -13.04
C ARG A 30 0.29 6.95 -12.92
N PRO A 31 -0.66 7.43 -12.09
CA PRO A 31 -2.04 6.99 -12.17
C PRO A 31 -2.59 7.11 -13.59
N ASP A 32 -3.44 6.17 -13.99
CA ASP A 32 -4.15 6.26 -15.26
C ASP A 32 -5.07 7.49 -15.24
N PRO A 33 -5.00 8.37 -16.25
CA PRO A 33 -5.84 9.56 -16.29
C PRO A 33 -7.29 9.25 -16.69
N TYR A 34 -7.59 8.02 -17.13
CA TYR A 34 -8.90 7.60 -17.61
C TYR A 34 -9.56 6.67 -16.58
N GLY A 35 -10.70 7.10 -16.03
CA GLY A 35 -11.44 6.33 -15.02
C GLY A 35 -12.37 5.25 -15.60
N ASP A 36 -12.63 5.27 -16.90
CA ASP A 36 -13.70 4.50 -17.54
C ASP A 36 -13.10 3.39 -18.42
N ARG A 37 -12.58 2.32 -17.79
CA ARG A 37 -12.14 1.10 -18.48
C ARG A 37 -13.07 -0.05 -18.15
N THR A 38 -13.39 -0.88 -19.12
CA THR A 38 -14.12 -2.13 -18.83
C THR A 38 -13.20 -3.14 -18.17
N TRP A 39 -13.78 -4.12 -17.47
CA TRP A 39 -12.99 -5.20 -16.88
C TRP A 39 -12.20 -5.98 -17.92
N GLU A 40 -12.78 -6.22 -19.11
CA GLU A 40 -12.08 -6.89 -20.20
C GLU A 40 -10.85 -6.09 -20.65
N GLU A 41 -10.96 -4.77 -20.79
CA GLU A 41 -9.83 -3.90 -21.13
C GLU A 41 -8.75 -3.94 -20.05
N ILE A 42 -9.14 -3.89 -18.77
CA ILE A 42 -8.20 -4.00 -17.65
C ILE A 42 -7.49 -5.36 -17.68
N PHE A 43 -8.22 -6.47 -17.86
CA PHE A 43 -7.61 -7.79 -17.93
C PHE A 43 -6.65 -7.90 -19.12
N GLU A 44 -7.04 -7.45 -20.31
CA GLU A 44 -6.17 -7.49 -21.49
C GLU A 44 -4.91 -6.62 -21.35
N ASP A 45 -5.04 -5.46 -20.71
CA ASP A 45 -3.95 -4.51 -20.57
C ASP A 45 -2.98 -4.85 -19.41
N THR A 46 -3.41 -5.68 -18.44
CA THR A 46 -2.61 -6.05 -17.26
C THR A 46 -1.86 -7.37 -17.41
N LYS A 47 -2.20 -8.22 -18.38
CA LYS A 47 -1.56 -9.54 -18.61
C LYS A 47 -0.03 -9.49 -18.60
N GLY A 48 0.55 -8.58 -19.39
CA GLY A 48 2.00 -8.46 -19.50
C GLY A 48 2.65 -8.05 -18.18
N TRP A 49 1.99 -7.17 -17.42
CA TRP A 49 2.46 -6.76 -16.10
C TRP A 49 2.44 -7.92 -15.10
N LEU A 50 1.33 -8.66 -15.04
CA LEU A 50 1.19 -9.80 -14.11
C LEU A 50 2.20 -10.91 -14.42
N LEU A 51 2.46 -11.16 -15.70
CA LEU A 51 3.48 -12.12 -16.13
C LEU A 51 4.89 -11.61 -15.79
N PHE A 52 5.19 -10.35 -16.06
CA PHE A 52 6.47 -9.73 -15.69
C PHE A 52 6.74 -9.83 -14.18
N VAL A 53 5.75 -9.52 -13.34
CA VAL A 53 5.87 -9.64 -11.89
C VAL A 53 6.17 -11.08 -11.48
N ARG A 54 5.46 -12.06 -12.05
CA ARG A 54 5.69 -13.48 -11.77
C ARG A 54 7.11 -13.93 -12.12
N GLU A 55 7.62 -13.51 -13.28
CA GLU A 55 8.94 -13.92 -13.76
C GLU A 55 10.11 -13.24 -13.03
N ASN A 56 9.87 -12.03 -12.49
CA ASN A 56 10.92 -11.22 -11.88
C ASN A 56 10.83 -11.16 -10.35
N TRP A 57 9.80 -11.76 -9.74
CA TRP A 57 9.70 -11.89 -8.30
C TRP A 57 10.72 -12.90 -7.77
N ILE A 58 11.45 -12.54 -6.72
CA ILE A 58 12.42 -13.37 -6.02
C ILE A 58 11.94 -13.54 -4.59
N SER A 59 11.52 -14.77 -4.24
CA SER A 59 11.11 -15.10 -2.89
C SER A 59 12.24 -14.88 -1.88
N ARG A 60 11.90 -14.65 -0.61
CA ARG A 60 12.90 -14.50 0.46
C ARG A 60 13.81 -15.72 0.59
N GLU A 61 13.24 -16.91 0.41
CA GLU A 61 13.96 -18.17 0.47
C GLU A 61 15.03 -18.21 -0.62
N THR A 62 14.67 -17.88 -1.87
CA THR A 62 15.60 -17.83 -2.99
C THR A 62 16.66 -16.75 -2.82
N ALA A 63 16.28 -15.57 -2.29
CA ALA A 63 17.21 -14.46 -2.05
C ALA A 63 18.04 -14.62 -0.77
N ASN A 64 17.80 -15.66 0.04
CA ASN A 64 18.43 -15.86 1.35
C ASN A 64 18.32 -14.63 2.27
N VAL A 65 17.15 -13.98 2.30
CA VAL A 65 16.91 -12.75 3.07
C VAL A 65 16.33 -13.11 4.44
N PRO A 66 16.91 -12.60 5.56
CA PRO A 66 16.42 -12.91 6.90
C PRO A 66 15.01 -12.36 7.13
N THR A 67 14.24 -13.02 7.99
CA THR A 67 12.88 -12.60 8.36
C THR A 67 12.82 -11.24 9.06
N THR A 68 13.94 -10.79 9.63
CA THR A 68 14.08 -9.50 10.32
C THR A 68 14.11 -8.30 9.38
N ASP A 69 14.37 -8.50 8.09
CA ASP A 69 14.30 -7.43 7.11
C ASP A 69 12.83 -7.19 6.75
N GLY A 70 12.16 -6.27 7.43
CA GLY A 70 10.72 -6.03 7.29
C GLY A 70 10.28 -5.51 5.91
N ASP A 71 11.21 -5.00 5.10
CA ASP A 71 10.84 -4.13 3.96
C ASP A 71 11.25 -4.72 2.62
N TYR A 72 11.81 -5.93 2.62
CA TYR A 72 12.25 -6.62 1.42
C TYR A 72 11.17 -6.68 0.33
N GLU A 73 9.94 -7.09 0.67
CA GLU A 73 8.83 -7.18 -0.27
C GLU A 73 8.47 -5.81 -0.84
N VAL A 74 8.47 -4.77 0.00
CA VAL A 74 8.16 -3.39 -0.42
C VAL A 74 9.22 -2.89 -1.40
N ARG A 75 10.51 -3.10 -1.09
CA ARG A 75 11.61 -2.72 -2.01
C ARG A 75 11.51 -3.48 -3.33
N GLN A 76 11.14 -4.75 -3.31
CA GLN A 76 10.98 -5.56 -4.50
C GLN A 76 9.79 -5.11 -5.36
N ARG A 77 8.62 -4.86 -4.75
CA ARG A 77 7.43 -4.35 -5.45
C ARG A 77 7.73 -3.02 -6.14
N ARG A 78 8.41 -2.11 -5.45
CA ARG A 78 8.84 -0.82 -6.02
C ARG A 78 9.81 -1.00 -7.18
N GLN A 79 10.80 -1.87 -7.06
CA GLN A 79 11.74 -2.18 -8.15
C GLN A 79 11.01 -2.71 -9.38
N LEU A 80 10.02 -3.58 -9.20
CA LEU A 80 9.21 -4.11 -10.32
C LEU A 80 8.36 -3.02 -10.98
N VAL A 81 7.68 -2.18 -10.19
CA VAL A 81 6.90 -1.05 -10.70
C VAL A 81 7.79 -0.10 -11.51
N GLU A 82 8.95 0.26 -10.98
CA GLU A 82 9.89 1.15 -11.66
C GLU A 82 10.49 0.51 -12.91
N ALA A 83 10.86 -0.77 -12.86
CA ALA A 83 11.39 -1.51 -14.00
C ALA A 83 10.36 -1.62 -15.13
N TRP A 84 9.12 -1.99 -14.81
CA TRP A 84 8.04 -2.02 -15.79
C TRP A 84 7.82 -0.64 -16.42
N ALA A 85 7.83 0.41 -15.60
CA ALA A 85 7.66 1.77 -16.09
C ALA A 85 8.75 2.22 -17.06
N LYS A 86 9.98 1.75 -16.86
CA LYS A 86 11.15 2.07 -17.71
C LYS A 86 11.31 1.19 -18.94
N THR A 87 10.57 0.09 -19.05
CA THR A 87 10.65 -0.80 -20.21
C THR A 87 10.12 -0.13 -21.48
N THR A 88 10.42 -0.71 -22.65
CA THR A 88 9.88 -0.23 -23.92
C THR A 88 8.48 -0.78 -24.17
N GLN A 89 7.67 -0.06 -24.96
CA GLN A 89 6.36 -0.56 -25.36
C GLN A 89 6.44 -1.92 -26.07
N ARG A 90 7.41 -2.08 -26.98
CA ARG A 90 7.67 -3.34 -27.69
C ARG A 90 7.94 -4.52 -26.73
N PHE A 91 8.64 -4.28 -25.63
CA PHE A 91 8.86 -5.31 -24.61
C PHE A 91 7.54 -5.70 -23.93
N ARG A 92 6.73 -4.72 -23.53
CA ARG A 92 5.41 -4.98 -22.91
C ARG A 92 4.42 -5.66 -23.86
N ASP A 93 4.50 -5.36 -25.15
CA ASP A 93 3.67 -5.97 -26.18
C ASP A 93 4.09 -7.42 -26.49
N SER A 94 5.27 -7.86 -26.06
CA SER A 94 5.79 -9.21 -26.34
C SER A 94 5.18 -10.31 -25.45
N PHE A 95 4.46 -9.93 -24.39
CA PHE A 95 3.83 -10.87 -23.48
C PHE A 95 2.50 -11.38 -24.07
N GLU A 96 2.55 -12.56 -24.71
CA GLU A 96 1.38 -13.21 -25.32
C GLU A 96 0.60 -14.10 -24.33
N TYR A 97 1.24 -14.54 -23.24
CA TYR A 97 0.63 -15.45 -22.26
C TYR A 97 -0.21 -14.71 -21.22
N VAL A 98 -1.32 -15.34 -20.84
CA VAL A 98 -2.30 -14.80 -19.90
C VAL A 98 -1.96 -15.23 -18.47
N GLN A 99 -1.40 -14.32 -17.69
CA GLN A 99 -1.45 -14.40 -16.23
C GLN A 99 -2.66 -13.58 -15.77
N GLN A 100 -3.57 -14.19 -15.01
CA GLN A 100 -4.84 -13.56 -14.60
C GLN A 100 -4.78 -12.90 -13.21
N ALA A 101 -3.81 -13.29 -12.38
CA ALA A 101 -3.68 -12.79 -11.01
C ALA A 101 -2.21 -12.69 -10.58
N TYR A 102 -1.97 -11.85 -9.57
CA TYR A 102 -0.67 -11.80 -8.91
C TYR A 102 -0.31 -13.15 -8.27
N PRO A 103 0.96 -13.57 -8.29
CA PRO A 103 1.40 -14.69 -7.47
C PRO A 103 1.20 -14.36 -5.98
N GLU A 104 0.73 -15.33 -5.19
CA GLU A 104 0.40 -15.18 -3.76
C GLU A 104 1.57 -14.58 -2.96
N GLU A 105 2.79 -15.01 -3.26
CA GLU A 105 4.01 -14.52 -2.62
C GLU A 105 4.22 -13.01 -2.77
N THR A 106 3.77 -12.42 -3.88
CA THR A 106 3.91 -10.98 -4.15
C THR A 106 2.92 -10.13 -3.32
N LEU A 107 1.80 -10.74 -2.95
CA LEU A 107 0.80 -10.18 -2.05
C LEU A 107 1.16 -10.37 -0.58
N SER A 108 2.18 -11.19 -0.27
CA SER A 108 2.63 -11.37 1.10
C SER A 108 3.01 -10.04 1.74
N LYS A 109 2.62 -9.88 3.01
CA LYS A 109 2.85 -8.69 3.84
C LYS A 109 2.32 -7.38 3.25
N THR A 110 1.48 -7.41 2.20
CA THR A 110 0.75 -6.22 1.75
C THR A 110 -0.18 -5.72 2.86
N SER A 111 -0.87 -6.64 3.55
CA SER A 111 -1.72 -6.36 4.72
C SER A 111 -0.96 -5.89 5.96
N GLU A 112 0.35 -6.12 6.04
CA GLU A 112 1.22 -5.59 7.10
C GLU A 112 1.77 -4.20 6.73
N SER A 113 1.70 -3.83 5.45
CA SER A 113 2.19 -2.59 4.86
C SER A 113 1.09 -1.51 4.88
N PHE A 114 0.86 -0.93 6.07
CA PHE A 114 0.20 0.36 6.38
C PHE A 114 -0.73 1.05 5.35
N PRO A 115 -1.93 1.53 5.74
CA PRO A 115 -2.83 1.07 6.80
C PRO A 115 -4.01 0.33 6.15
N THR A 116 -3.77 -0.94 5.84
CA THR A 116 -4.66 -1.88 5.13
C THR A 116 -5.94 -2.27 5.87
N SER A 117 -6.34 -1.53 6.90
CA SER A 117 -7.60 -1.76 7.61
C SER A 117 -8.24 -0.49 8.14
N ALA A 118 -7.68 0.70 7.90
CA ALA A 118 -8.24 1.90 8.48
C ALA A 118 -9.53 2.31 7.76
N SER A 119 -10.69 2.02 8.35
CA SER A 119 -11.98 2.46 7.81
C SER A 119 -12.16 3.97 7.90
N PHE A 120 -11.34 4.63 8.71
CA PHE A 120 -11.36 6.08 8.87
C PHE A 120 -9.95 6.65 8.91
N VAL A 121 -9.65 7.50 7.92
CA VAL A 121 -8.34 8.12 7.74
C VAL A 121 -8.42 9.64 7.90
N CYS A 122 -7.57 10.20 8.76
CA CYS A 122 -7.41 11.65 8.87
C CYS A 122 -6.45 12.15 7.79
N LEU A 123 -6.91 13.06 6.93
CA LEU A 123 -6.07 13.72 5.93
C LEU A 123 -5.27 14.89 6.49
N ALA A 124 -5.69 15.46 7.61
CA ALA A 124 -4.98 16.58 8.23
C ALA A 124 -3.67 16.06 8.87
N PRO A 125 -2.56 16.82 8.78
CA PRO A 125 -1.30 16.40 9.37
C PRO A 125 -1.41 16.25 10.88
N LEU A 126 -0.91 15.13 11.40
CA LEU A 126 -0.99 14.75 12.82
C LEU A 126 0.36 14.78 13.55
N THR A 127 1.42 15.28 12.91
CA THR A 127 2.76 15.36 13.51
C THR A 127 2.78 16.30 14.73
N GLU A 128 3.87 16.27 15.50
CA GLU A 128 4.01 17.03 16.74
C GLU A 128 3.83 18.55 16.54
N THR A 129 4.14 19.08 15.36
CA THR A 129 3.90 20.49 15.00
C THR A 129 2.41 20.83 14.92
N TYR A 130 1.56 19.86 14.59
CA TYR A 130 0.11 20.03 14.38
C TYR A 130 -0.71 19.51 15.57
N ARG A 131 -0.30 19.87 16.80
CA ARG A 131 -0.94 19.40 18.05
C ARG A 131 -2.45 19.60 18.09
N SER A 132 -2.96 20.70 17.51
CA SER A 132 -4.41 20.94 17.49
C SER A 132 -5.14 19.89 16.64
N ASN A 133 -4.59 19.48 15.50
CA ASN A 133 -5.19 18.46 14.64
C ASN A 133 -5.13 17.11 15.33
N ARG A 134 -3.97 16.75 15.88
CA ARG A 134 -3.78 15.53 16.68
C ARG A 134 -4.78 15.46 17.85
N SER A 135 -4.96 16.55 18.58
CA SER A 135 -5.92 16.63 19.70
C SER A 135 -7.37 16.45 19.23
N LYS A 136 -7.76 17.08 18.12
CA LYS A 136 -9.11 16.92 17.54
C LYS A 136 -9.33 15.49 17.04
N TRP A 137 -8.34 14.90 16.38
CA TRP A 137 -8.38 13.53 15.91
C TRP A 137 -8.53 12.52 17.05
N THR A 138 -7.74 12.66 18.11
CA THR A 138 -7.86 11.81 19.31
C THR A 138 -9.23 11.95 19.95
N LYS A 139 -9.78 13.16 20.06
CA LYS A 139 -11.14 13.37 20.57
C LYS A 139 -12.19 12.69 19.70
N LEU A 140 -12.09 12.83 18.37
CA LEU A 140 -13.01 12.20 17.44
C LEU A 140 -12.95 10.67 17.52
N ASN A 141 -11.76 10.10 17.64
CA ASN A 141 -11.56 8.67 17.84
C ASN A 141 -12.23 8.20 19.15
N ILE A 142 -12.01 8.91 20.27
CA ILE A 142 -12.65 8.60 21.56
C ILE A 142 -14.19 8.70 21.47
N LEU A 143 -14.71 9.74 20.84
CA LEU A 143 -16.16 9.96 20.70
C LEU A 143 -16.84 8.95 19.78
N SER A 144 -16.07 8.27 18.95
CA SER A 144 -16.57 7.24 18.06
C SER A 144 -16.64 5.86 18.74
N TYR A 145 -16.29 5.75 20.03
CA TYR A 145 -16.63 4.57 20.84
C TYR A 145 -18.09 4.60 21.27
N ARG A 146 -18.69 3.42 21.38
CA ARG A 146 -20.06 3.27 21.85
C ARG A 146 -20.16 3.69 23.32
N LEU A 147 -21.11 4.56 23.61
CA LEU A 147 -21.39 5.06 24.96
C LEU A 147 -22.70 4.49 25.54
N ASP A 148 -23.32 3.56 24.82
CA ASP A 148 -24.59 2.89 25.16
C ASP A 148 -24.41 1.70 26.12
N GLY A 149 -23.18 1.44 26.57
CA GLY A 149 -22.84 0.31 27.43
C GLY A 149 -22.40 -0.94 26.66
N GLU A 150 -22.48 -0.94 25.34
CA GLU A 150 -21.84 -1.96 24.50
C GLU A 150 -20.34 -1.65 24.31
N MET A 151 -19.53 -2.70 24.21
CA MET A 151 -18.08 -2.58 23.98
C MET A 151 -17.80 -2.41 22.49
N GLY A 152 -16.95 -1.43 22.14
CA GLY A 152 -16.39 -1.30 20.79
C GLY A 152 -16.58 0.07 20.15
N HIS A 153 -16.16 0.16 18.89
CA HIS A 153 -16.22 1.37 18.08
C HIS A 153 -17.53 1.40 17.26
N CYS A 154 -18.14 2.58 17.10
CA CYS A 154 -19.41 2.77 16.36
C CYS A 154 -19.31 2.40 14.87
N LEU A 155 -18.09 2.28 14.34
CA LEU A 155 -17.84 1.93 12.93
C LEU A 155 -17.47 0.46 12.72
N GLU A 156 -17.67 -0.40 13.73
CA GLU A 156 -17.40 -1.86 13.73
C GLU A 156 -15.92 -2.27 13.54
N ASP A 157 -15.12 -1.43 12.91
CA ASP A 157 -13.69 -1.59 12.69
C ASP A 157 -12.87 -0.75 13.68
N TYR A 158 -11.74 -1.30 14.11
CA TYR A 158 -10.93 -0.78 15.20
C TYR A 158 -9.75 0.08 14.72
N SER A 159 -9.59 0.23 13.41
CA SER A 159 -8.40 0.83 12.81
C SER A 159 -8.68 2.26 12.35
N HIS A 160 -7.98 3.19 12.97
CA HIS A 160 -7.93 4.60 12.60
C HIS A 160 -6.51 4.95 12.22
N ALA A 161 -6.34 5.63 11.08
CA ALA A 161 -5.02 6.09 10.64
C ALA A 161 -5.02 7.60 10.40
N GLY A 162 -3.86 8.21 10.57
CA GLY A 162 -3.58 9.51 9.96
C GLY A 162 -2.71 9.31 8.74
N VAL A 163 -2.89 10.14 7.73
CA VAL A 163 -1.90 10.21 6.65
C VAL A 163 -0.58 10.72 7.20
N ASP A 164 0.48 10.07 6.76
CA ASP A 164 1.87 10.51 6.93
C ASP A 164 2.44 10.63 5.51
N PRO A 165 2.32 11.80 4.86
CA PRO A 165 2.76 11.97 3.49
C PRO A 165 4.29 11.89 3.38
N ASN A 166 4.79 11.39 2.25
CA ASN A 166 6.21 11.37 1.96
C ASN A 166 6.79 12.80 1.99
N PRO A 167 7.76 13.13 2.85
CA PRO A 167 8.30 14.48 2.95
C PRO A 167 9.04 14.93 1.69
N ALA A 168 9.48 14.00 0.83
CA ALA A 168 10.08 14.34 -0.46
C ALA A 168 9.04 14.88 -1.46
N THR A 169 7.83 14.32 -1.43
CA THR A 169 6.71 14.73 -2.31
C THR A 169 5.89 15.87 -1.68
N PHE A 170 5.71 15.83 -0.36
CA PHE A 170 4.97 16.81 0.43
C PHE A 170 5.86 17.38 1.55
N PRO A 171 6.81 18.28 1.23
CA PRO A 171 7.62 18.96 2.26
C PRO A 171 6.74 19.73 3.27
N ASP A 172 5.57 20.18 2.82
CA ASP A 172 4.50 20.70 3.66
C ASP A 172 3.33 19.72 3.65
N PRO A 173 3.15 18.91 4.71
CA PRO A 173 2.09 17.90 4.75
C PRO A 173 0.68 18.49 4.87
N SER A 174 0.55 19.81 5.13
CA SER A 174 -0.77 20.47 5.12
C SER A 174 -1.34 20.65 3.71
N LYS A 175 -0.51 20.48 2.67
CA LYS A 175 -0.92 20.52 1.27
C LYS A 175 -1.45 19.19 0.75
N PHE A 176 -1.38 18.12 1.55
CA PHE A 176 -1.95 16.84 1.18
C PHE A 176 -3.47 16.94 1.06
N THR A 177 -4.01 16.48 -0.06
CA THR A 177 -5.44 16.56 -0.36
C THR A 177 -6.05 15.18 -0.61
N PHE A 178 -7.37 15.13 -0.77
CA PHE A 178 -8.08 13.91 -1.10
C PHE A 178 -7.61 13.28 -2.42
N THR A 179 -7.23 14.08 -3.43
CA THR A 179 -6.76 13.55 -4.72
C THR A 179 -5.40 12.85 -4.61
N ASP A 180 -4.63 13.15 -3.57
CA ASP A 180 -3.33 12.53 -3.32
C ASP A 180 -3.46 11.18 -2.59
N PHE A 181 -4.65 10.90 -2.03
CA PHE A 181 -4.90 9.75 -1.18
C PHE A 181 -4.60 8.42 -1.85
N LEU A 182 -5.10 8.20 -3.07
CA LEU A 182 -4.90 6.91 -3.76
C LEU A 182 -3.42 6.65 -4.08
N SER A 183 -2.68 7.67 -4.48
CA SER A 183 -1.23 7.55 -4.71
C SER A 183 -0.48 7.26 -3.40
N TRP A 184 -0.86 7.91 -2.31
CA TRP A 184 -0.29 7.61 -1.00
C TRP A 184 -0.65 6.21 -0.50
N TYR A 185 -1.89 5.77 -0.68
CA TYR A 185 -2.41 4.50 -0.16
C TYR A 185 -1.91 3.30 -0.97
N GLY A 186 -1.99 3.38 -2.31
CA GLY A 186 -1.61 2.31 -3.22
C GLY A 186 -0.16 2.40 -3.69
N LEU A 187 0.27 3.57 -4.18
CA LEU A 187 1.55 3.70 -4.89
C LEU A 187 2.76 3.86 -4.00
N GLU A 188 2.68 4.59 -2.87
CA GLU A 188 3.85 4.81 -2.03
C GLU A 188 4.48 3.48 -1.57
N MET A 189 3.67 2.45 -1.30
CA MET A 189 4.14 1.11 -0.93
C MET A 189 4.23 0.11 -2.08
N ALA A 190 3.86 0.53 -3.29
CA ALA A 190 3.61 -0.36 -4.41
C ALA A 190 2.69 -1.54 -3.98
N ASN A 191 1.53 -1.23 -3.38
CA ASN A 191 0.64 -2.21 -2.79
C ASN A 191 -0.12 -2.98 -3.88
N PHE A 192 0.40 -4.14 -4.28
CA PHE A 192 -0.18 -4.97 -5.35
C PHE A 192 -1.60 -5.48 -5.07
N ALA A 193 -2.09 -5.42 -3.82
CA ALA A 193 -3.51 -5.69 -3.55
C ALA A 193 -4.43 -4.56 -4.05
N GLU A 194 -3.89 -3.35 -4.18
CA GLU A 194 -4.62 -2.12 -4.47
C GLU A 194 -4.23 -1.48 -5.80
N ILE A 195 -3.18 -1.98 -6.44
CA ILE A 195 -2.68 -1.44 -7.71
C ILE A 195 -2.41 -2.53 -8.73
N VAL A 196 -2.58 -2.18 -9.99
CA VAL A 196 -2.06 -2.94 -11.13
C VAL A 196 -1.51 -1.98 -12.17
N MET A 197 -0.45 -2.36 -12.86
CA MET A 197 0.06 -1.57 -13.99
C MET A 197 -0.46 -2.13 -15.30
N ILE A 198 -0.69 -1.23 -16.25
CA ILE A 198 -1.12 -1.60 -17.59
C ILE A 198 -0.01 -1.44 -18.62
N ARG A 199 -0.30 -1.95 -19.82
CA ARG A 199 0.59 -1.93 -20.99
C ARG A 199 1.14 -0.54 -21.35
N THR A 200 0.43 0.53 -21.02
CA THR A 200 0.82 1.93 -21.26
C THR A 200 1.58 2.57 -20.10
N VAL A 201 2.04 1.78 -19.11
CA VAL A 201 2.84 2.23 -17.95
C VAL A 201 2.05 3.03 -16.90
N THR A 202 0.76 3.23 -17.10
CA THR A 202 -0.08 3.83 -16.07
C THR A 202 -0.52 2.81 -15.03
N VAL A 203 -0.89 3.33 -13.86
CA VAL A 203 -1.33 2.54 -12.71
C VAL A 203 -2.84 2.67 -12.56
N LEU A 204 -3.51 1.53 -12.44
CA LEU A 204 -4.91 1.45 -12.06
C LEU A 204 -5.01 1.07 -10.58
N PHE A 205 -5.94 1.72 -9.87
CA PHE A 205 -6.27 1.38 -8.49
C PHE A 205 -7.42 0.36 -8.49
N THR A 206 -7.23 -0.77 -7.80
CA THR A 206 -8.04 -1.99 -7.98
C THR A 206 -9.08 -2.23 -6.88
N SER A 207 -9.15 -1.35 -5.87
CA SER A 207 -10.18 -1.39 -4.83
C SER A 207 -11.53 -0.95 -5.39
N TYR A 208 -12.18 -1.87 -6.13
CA TYR A 208 -13.62 -2.15 -6.24
C TYR A 208 -13.92 -3.28 -7.26
N GLY A 209 -13.10 -4.35 -7.39
CA GLY A 209 -13.57 -5.54 -8.14
C GLY A 209 -12.61 -6.55 -8.76
N MET A 210 -11.40 -6.78 -8.24
CA MET A 210 -10.62 -7.97 -8.62
C MET A 210 -10.40 -8.89 -7.42
N SER A 211 -11.46 -9.61 -7.06
CA SER A 211 -11.45 -10.76 -6.13
C SER A 211 -12.08 -11.96 -6.80
#